data_AF-A0A9P6UP36-F1
#
_entry.id   AF-A0A9P6UP36-F1
#
_cell.length_a   1.000
_cell.length_b   1.000
_cell.length_c   1.000
_cell.angle_alpha   90.00
_cell.angle_beta   90.00
_cell.angle_gamma   90.00
#
_symmetry.space_group_name_H-M   'P 1'
#
loop_
_entity.id
_entity.type
_entity.pdbx_description
1 polymer ?
#
loop_
_entity_poly.entity_id
_entity_poly.type
_entity_poly.pdbx_seq_one_letter_code
_entity_poly.pdbx_strand_id
1 'polypeptide(L)'
;MTSSSEIHVQEVLNNLSNTIKRDAEIVDGSSFTAAIAQQDATELPTSLAADLPVTLPADLSTALAAELPTSLPVAIATSIPSQEQHQIGQEQLERIAQQHQQEQAQLQAQAAQAQAEQDAHVQAQVQAVQAQVQAHVQAQAAQAAQAAQEQVQPLQEALVEDNHVIHVALDTNNSSTLATVPITSVASAVPPPAKPAPGSEEWHRIRRDNHKEVERRRRENINHGINDLAAVIPNSDKNKGQILRQAVQYIQTIQEAQVKMLEEAQNVEAVKFEREQALVAKNLAQAELQNLIAQHAELKRNYDALRKEFDDAEEARKKQRPADEE
;
A
#
# COMPACT_ATOMS: atom_id res chain seq x y z
N MET A 1 3.11 50.83 36.95
CA MET A 1 4.03 49.86 37.57
C MET A 1 3.50 48.48 37.21
N THR A 2 3.87 47.96 36.04
CA THR A 2 3.49 46.60 35.62
C THR A 2 4.41 45.62 36.34
N SER A 3 3.81 44.63 37.00
CA SER A 3 4.52 43.71 37.88
C SER A 3 5.46 42.82 37.09
N SER A 4 6.63 42.52 37.64
CA SER A 4 7.69 41.72 36.99
C SER A 4 7.24 40.32 36.55
N SER A 5 6.14 39.82 37.10
CA SER A 5 5.48 38.56 36.74
C SER A 5 4.70 38.64 35.42
N GLU A 6 4.17 39.81 35.07
CA GLU A 6 3.34 40.01 33.87
C GLU A 6 4.21 40.15 32.60
N ILE A 7 5.42 40.68 32.76
CA ILE A 7 6.43 40.74 31.69
C ILE A 7 6.90 39.32 31.31
N HIS A 8 7.05 38.44 32.30
CA HIS A 8 7.54 37.08 32.07
C HIS A 8 6.50 36.18 31.36
N VAL A 9 5.21 36.37 31.66
CA VAL A 9 4.12 35.66 30.96
C VAL A 9 4.01 36.14 29.51
N GLN A 10 4.16 37.44 29.26
CA GLN A 10 4.12 37.99 27.91
C GLN A 10 5.30 37.51 27.04
N GLU A 11 6.47 37.32 27.65
CA GLU A 11 7.66 36.79 27.00
C GLU A 11 7.52 35.30 26.64
N VAL A 12 6.93 34.50 27.54
CA VAL A 12 6.61 33.08 27.26
C VAL A 12 5.59 32.95 26.12
N LEU A 13 4.56 33.78 26.10
CA LEU A 13 3.55 33.77 25.04
C LEU A 13 4.12 34.22 23.68
N ASN A 14 5.01 35.21 23.68
CA ASN A 14 5.68 35.64 22.44
C ASN A 14 6.66 34.59 21.91
N ASN A 15 7.38 33.89 22.80
CA ASN A 15 8.26 32.79 22.39
C ASN A 15 7.46 31.60 21.84
N LEU A 16 6.32 31.25 22.45
CA LEU A 16 5.48 30.16 21.95
C LEU A 16 4.85 30.49 20.59
N SER A 17 4.42 31.75 20.38
CA SER A 17 3.90 32.24 19.09
C SER A 17 4.96 32.21 17.98
N ASN A 18 6.22 32.51 18.31
CA ASN A 18 7.33 32.45 17.36
C ASN A 18 7.77 31.02 17.01
N THR A 19 7.61 30.06 17.92
CA THR A 19 7.86 28.63 17.63
C THR A 19 6.78 28.06 16.73
N ILE A 20 5.50 28.35 17.01
CA ILE A 20 4.36 27.90 16.20
C ILE A 20 4.41 28.47 14.77
N LYS A 21 4.87 29.72 14.60
CA LYS A 21 5.09 30.30 13.26
C LYS A 21 6.22 29.64 12.48
N ARG A 22 7.30 29.21 13.14
CA ARG A 22 8.40 28.48 12.50
C ARG A 22 7.99 27.07 12.07
N ASP A 23 7.15 26.41 12.87
CA ASP A 23 6.66 25.07 12.56
C ASP A 23 5.58 25.08 11.46
N ALA A 24 4.85 26.20 11.31
CA ALA A 24 3.87 26.38 10.25
C ALA A 24 4.49 26.63 8.86
N GLU A 25 5.72 27.17 8.78
CA GLU A 25 6.43 27.37 7.50
C GLU A 25 7.13 26.11 6.96
N ILE A 26 7.14 25.01 7.72
CA ILE A 26 7.74 23.72 7.31
C ILE A 26 6.69 22.78 6.65
N VAL A 27 5.41 23.20 6.58
CA VAL A 27 4.32 22.43 5.95
C VAL A 27 3.92 23.04 4.60
N ASP A 28 4.91 23.29 3.73
CA ASP A 28 4.66 23.41 2.29
C ASP A 28 5.51 22.36 1.56
N GLY A 29 4.84 21.29 1.15
CA GLY A 29 5.41 20.08 0.55
C GLY A 29 5.94 20.28 -0.87
N SER A 30 7.00 21.09 -1.03
CA SER A 30 7.68 21.31 -2.32
C SER A 30 9.21 21.20 -2.27
N SER A 31 9.85 21.07 -1.10
CA SER A 31 11.32 21.10 -1.00
C SER A 31 12.03 19.74 -0.87
N PHE A 32 11.31 18.63 -0.66
CA PHE A 32 11.98 17.35 -0.41
C PHE A 32 12.59 16.67 -1.65
N THR A 33 12.29 17.15 -2.86
CA THR A 33 12.83 16.60 -4.12
C THR A 33 14.11 17.30 -4.61
N ALA A 34 14.60 18.35 -3.94
CA ALA A 34 15.79 19.09 -4.37
C ALA A 34 17.09 18.75 -3.59
N ALA A 35 17.02 17.98 -2.50
CA ALA A 35 18.17 17.77 -1.60
C ALA A 35 19.00 16.50 -1.86
N ILE A 36 18.65 15.67 -2.87
CA ILE A 36 19.39 14.43 -3.19
C ILE A 36 20.40 14.63 -4.35
N ALA A 37 20.59 15.87 -4.82
CA ALA A 37 21.50 16.17 -5.93
C ALA A 37 22.58 17.18 -5.55
N GLN A 38 23.33 16.90 -4.47
CA GLN A 38 24.70 17.41 -4.23
C GLN A 38 25.14 17.00 -2.84
N GLN A 39 25.93 15.93 -2.73
CA GLN A 39 27.05 15.93 -1.79
C GLN A 39 28.09 14.91 -2.24
N ASP A 40 29.16 15.50 -2.73
CA ASP A 40 30.41 14.93 -3.15
C ASP A 40 31.15 14.34 -1.94
N ALA A 41 32.03 13.39 -2.22
CA ALA A 41 32.80 12.64 -1.26
C ALA A 41 33.72 13.55 -0.41
N THR A 42 33.81 13.30 0.90
CA THR A 42 35.07 13.16 1.66
C THR A 42 34.81 13.06 3.17
N GLU A 43 35.69 12.30 3.84
CA GLU A 43 35.97 12.26 5.29
C GLU A 43 35.23 11.21 6.15
N LEU A 44 35.91 10.06 6.28
CA LEU A 44 35.94 9.21 7.47
C LEU A 44 36.32 10.03 8.70
N PRO A 45 35.81 9.65 9.89
CA PRO A 45 36.78 9.21 10.89
C PRO A 45 36.42 7.88 11.55
N THR A 46 37.47 7.09 11.67
CA THR A 46 37.65 5.86 12.45
C THR A 46 37.52 6.11 13.95
N SER A 47 37.11 5.05 14.66
CA SER A 47 37.26 4.74 16.09
C SER A 47 36.07 5.06 17.01
N LEU A 48 35.34 4.02 17.40
CA LEU A 48 35.57 3.36 18.70
C LEU A 48 34.95 1.95 18.69
N ALA A 49 35.77 0.96 19.05
CA ALA A 49 35.37 -0.43 19.24
C ALA A 49 35.22 -0.74 20.75
N ALA A 50 34.63 -1.91 21.04
CA ALA A 50 34.28 -2.52 22.34
C ALA A 50 32.83 -2.19 22.76
N ASP A 51 31.93 -3.14 23.04
CA ASP A 51 32.07 -4.53 23.47
C ASP A 51 30.84 -5.34 23.02
N LEU A 52 31.05 -6.58 22.57
CA LEU A 52 30.03 -7.64 22.64
C LEU A 52 30.15 -8.31 24.01
N PRO A 53 29.04 -8.68 24.66
CA PRO A 53 28.66 -10.10 24.66
C PRO A 53 27.13 -10.30 24.55
N VAL A 54 26.63 -11.18 23.69
CA VAL A 54 26.33 -12.62 23.92
C VAL A 54 24.81 -12.87 23.96
N THR A 55 24.41 -13.88 23.18
CA THR A 55 23.19 -14.70 23.24
C THR A 55 21.81 -14.07 23.00
N LEU A 56 21.23 -14.50 21.88
CA LEU A 56 19.80 -14.71 21.68
C LEU A 56 19.18 -15.53 22.82
N PRO A 57 17.95 -15.18 23.22
CA PRO A 57 16.93 -16.20 23.38
C PRO A 57 15.68 -15.87 22.55
N ALA A 58 15.21 -16.91 21.87
CA ALA A 58 13.81 -17.06 21.50
C ALA A 58 12.93 -17.12 22.76
N ASP A 59 11.62 -16.93 22.57
CA ASP A 59 10.54 -17.03 23.54
C ASP A 59 10.12 -15.73 24.24
N LEU A 60 9.30 -14.95 23.53
CA LEU A 60 8.24 -14.12 24.14
C LEU A 60 6.93 -14.33 23.38
N SER A 61 6.37 -15.52 23.53
CA SER A 61 4.92 -15.74 23.45
C SER A 61 4.52 -16.39 24.76
N THR A 62 3.47 -15.86 25.38
CA THR A 62 2.86 -16.35 26.63
C THR A 62 3.49 -15.84 27.94
N ALA A 63 3.29 -14.57 28.27
CA ALA A 63 3.23 -14.11 29.66
C ALA A 63 2.63 -12.69 29.75
N LEU A 64 1.32 -12.54 29.55
CA LEU A 64 0.60 -11.33 29.98
C LEU A 64 -0.77 -11.70 30.54
N ALA A 65 -0.76 -12.47 31.63
CA ALA A 65 -1.92 -12.70 32.47
C ALA A 65 -1.49 -13.13 33.88
N ALA A 66 -0.80 -12.26 34.62
CA ALA A 66 -0.76 -12.35 36.07
C ALA A 66 -0.26 -11.04 36.71
N GLU A 67 -1.06 -10.56 37.66
CA GLU A 67 -0.67 -9.73 38.83
C GLU A 67 -0.67 -8.19 38.67
N LEU A 68 -1.83 -7.60 39.00
CA LEU A 68 -1.92 -6.29 39.63
C LEU A 68 -1.83 -6.46 41.16
N PRO A 69 -1.11 -5.60 41.91
CA PRO A 69 -1.18 -5.55 43.36
C PRO A 69 -2.28 -4.57 43.81
N THR A 70 -3.27 -5.05 44.57
CA THR A 70 -4.20 -4.21 45.33
C THR A 70 -4.10 -4.54 46.81
N SER A 71 -3.55 -3.61 47.58
CA SER A 71 -3.67 -3.60 49.03
C SER A 71 -4.12 -2.21 49.48
N LEU A 72 -5.31 -2.13 50.08
CA LEU A 72 -5.71 -1.19 51.16
C LEU A 72 -7.19 -1.52 51.56
N PRO A 73 -7.63 -1.15 52.79
CA PRO A 73 -7.71 -2.05 53.93
C PRO A 73 -9.12 -2.57 54.24
N VAL A 74 -9.16 -3.70 54.94
CA VAL A 74 -10.36 -4.33 55.51
C VAL A 74 -10.79 -3.57 56.78
N ALA A 75 -12.00 -3.04 56.78
CA ALA A 75 -12.72 -2.71 58.01
C ALA A 75 -14.23 -2.90 57.84
N ILE A 76 -14.76 -3.77 58.71
CA ILE A 76 -16.14 -3.87 59.22
C ILE A 76 -17.16 -4.60 58.33
N ALA A 77 -17.50 -5.80 58.81
CA ALA A 77 -18.65 -6.59 58.41
C ALA A 77 -19.97 -5.90 58.79
N THR A 78 -20.99 -5.96 57.93
CA THR A 78 -22.38 -6.16 58.38
C THR A 78 -23.21 -6.84 57.30
N SER A 79 -23.88 -7.91 57.72
CA SER A 79 -24.86 -8.79 57.06
C SER A 79 -25.94 -8.10 56.21
N ILE A 80 -26.37 -8.74 55.09
CA ILE A 80 -27.72 -8.78 54.44
C ILE A 80 -27.62 -9.63 53.12
N PRO A 81 -28.66 -10.36 52.65
CA PRO A 81 -28.55 -11.69 52.03
C PRO A 81 -28.14 -11.68 50.55
N SER A 82 -27.23 -12.59 50.18
CA SER A 82 -26.43 -12.50 48.93
C SER A 82 -26.76 -13.52 47.83
N GLN A 83 -27.96 -14.13 47.79
CA GLN A 83 -28.24 -15.16 46.78
C GLN A 83 -28.78 -14.65 45.44
N GLU A 84 -29.62 -13.60 45.40
CA GLU A 84 -30.16 -13.08 44.12
C GLU A 84 -29.20 -12.12 43.40
N GLN A 85 -28.38 -11.34 44.11
CA GLN A 85 -27.44 -10.40 43.49
C GLN A 85 -26.28 -11.09 42.75
N HIS A 86 -25.85 -12.27 43.22
CA HIS A 86 -24.82 -13.05 42.53
C HIS A 86 -25.32 -13.66 41.22
N GLN A 87 -26.59 -14.07 41.17
CA GLN A 87 -27.19 -14.66 39.97
C GLN A 87 -27.44 -13.60 38.89
N ILE A 88 -27.92 -12.41 39.29
CA ILE A 88 -28.12 -11.28 38.37
C ILE A 88 -26.79 -10.78 37.79
N GLY A 89 -25.72 -10.76 38.60
CA GLY A 89 -24.38 -10.37 38.15
C GLY A 89 -23.76 -11.34 37.14
N GLN A 90 -23.92 -12.66 37.35
CA GLN A 90 -23.42 -13.67 36.41
C GLN A 90 -24.20 -13.65 35.09
N GLU A 91 -25.52 -13.48 35.15
CA GLU A 91 -26.36 -13.44 33.95
C GLU A 91 -26.11 -12.17 33.12
N GLN A 92 -25.81 -11.03 33.76
CA GLN A 92 -25.38 -9.82 33.03
C GLN A 92 -24.01 -9.99 32.38
N LEU A 93 -23.07 -10.65 33.04
CA LEU A 93 -21.74 -10.89 32.48
C LEU A 93 -21.81 -11.81 31.24
N GLU A 94 -22.68 -12.82 31.29
CA GLU A 94 -22.89 -13.74 30.17
C GLU A 94 -23.58 -13.06 28.99
N ARG A 95 -24.53 -12.13 29.23
CA ARG A 95 -25.11 -11.29 28.16
C ARG A 95 -24.07 -10.39 27.50
N ILE A 96 -23.16 -9.79 28.26
CA ILE A 96 -22.08 -8.94 27.72
C ILE A 96 -21.11 -9.79 26.89
N ALA A 97 -20.74 -10.98 27.36
CA ALA A 97 -19.91 -11.91 26.61
C ALA A 97 -20.57 -12.35 25.29
N GLN A 98 -21.87 -12.67 25.32
CA GLN A 98 -22.64 -13.00 24.11
C GLN A 98 -22.72 -11.84 23.13
N GLN A 99 -22.93 -10.62 23.63
CA GLN A 99 -23.00 -9.41 22.81
C GLN A 99 -21.66 -9.14 22.12
N HIS A 100 -20.55 -9.26 22.84
CA HIS A 100 -19.21 -9.08 22.27
C HIS A 100 -18.88 -10.17 21.23
N GLN A 101 -19.32 -11.41 21.47
CA GLN A 101 -19.15 -12.50 20.51
C GLN A 101 -19.97 -12.28 19.23
N GLN A 102 -21.21 -11.77 19.35
CA GLN A 102 -22.01 -11.38 18.18
C GLN A 102 -21.36 -10.23 17.41
N GLU A 103 -20.82 -9.22 18.11
CA GLU A 103 -20.17 -8.07 17.48
C GLU A 103 -18.91 -8.49 16.71
N GLN A 104 -18.09 -9.40 17.28
CA GLN A 104 -16.95 -9.99 16.56
C GLN A 104 -17.38 -10.78 15.32
N ALA A 105 -18.45 -11.59 15.42
CA ALA A 105 -18.95 -12.35 14.28
C ALA A 105 -19.47 -11.43 13.17
N GLN A 106 -20.10 -10.30 13.53
CA GLN A 106 -20.62 -9.32 12.59
C GLN A 106 -19.49 -8.57 11.86
N LEU A 107 -18.42 -8.21 12.58
CA LEU A 107 -17.21 -7.62 11.99
C LEU A 107 -16.51 -8.58 11.02
N GLN A 108 -16.40 -9.87 11.37
CA GLN A 108 -15.85 -10.88 10.46
C GLN A 108 -16.71 -11.07 9.20
N ALA A 109 -18.04 -11.04 9.34
CA ALA A 109 -18.94 -11.15 8.19
C ALA A 109 -18.82 -9.93 7.25
N GLN A 110 -18.69 -8.73 7.79
CA GLN A 110 -18.44 -7.52 6.99
C GLN A 110 -17.08 -7.55 6.29
N ALA A 111 -16.03 -7.99 6.98
CA ALA A 111 -14.70 -8.13 6.37
C ALA A 111 -14.71 -9.14 5.22
N ALA A 112 -15.40 -10.28 5.39
CA ALA A 112 -15.56 -11.28 4.33
C ALA A 112 -16.35 -10.76 3.12
N GLN A 113 -17.40 -9.97 3.34
CA GLN A 113 -18.14 -9.30 2.25
C GLN A 113 -17.28 -8.28 1.51
N ALA A 114 -16.52 -7.45 2.22
CA ALA A 114 -15.62 -6.47 1.62
C ALA A 114 -14.51 -7.14 0.77
N GLN A 115 -13.96 -8.26 1.23
CA GLN A 115 -13.02 -9.06 0.44
C GLN A 115 -13.66 -9.65 -0.81
N ALA A 116 -14.87 -10.21 -0.71
CA ALA A 116 -15.58 -10.75 -1.87
C ALA A 116 -15.90 -9.67 -2.93
N GLU A 117 -16.22 -8.45 -2.51
CA GLU A 117 -16.43 -7.32 -3.41
C GLU A 117 -15.13 -6.86 -4.10
N GLN A 118 -14.00 -6.83 -3.36
CA GLN A 118 -12.70 -6.55 -3.96
C GLN A 118 -12.28 -7.62 -4.98
N ASP A 119 -12.44 -8.90 -4.65
CA ASP A 119 -12.11 -10.01 -5.56
C ASP A 119 -12.98 -9.97 -6.82
N ALA A 120 -14.27 -9.67 -6.69
CA ALA A 120 -15.16 -9.48 -7.84
C ALA A 120 -14.74 -8.28 -8.71
N HIS A 121 -14.29 -7.18 -8.09
CA HIS A 121 -13.81 -6.00 -8.81
C HIS A 121 -12.51 -6.30 -9.58
N VAL A 122 -11.55 -6.98 -8.95
CA VAL A 122 -10.29 -7.38 -9.60
C VAL A 122 -10.58 -8.35 -10.76
N GLN A 123 -11.49 -9.30 -10.58
CA GLN A 123 -11.86 -10.25 -11.63
C GLN A 123 -12.53 -9.57 -12.83
N ALA A 124 -13.41 -8.59 -12.59
CA ALA A 124 -14.01 -7.78 -13.64
C ALA A 124 -12.96 -6.95 -14.40
N GLN A 125 -11.97 -6.41 -13.69
CA GLN A 125 -10.89 -5.62 -14.29
C GLN A 125 -9.98 -6.50 -15.17
N VAL A 126 -9.66 -7.72 -14.72
CA VAL A 126 -8.90 -8.69 -15.52
C VAL A 126 -9.66 -9.08 -16.80
N GLN A 127 -10.97 -9.32 -16.72
CA GLN A 127 -11.79 -9.62 -17.91
C GLN A 127 -11.83 -8.44 -18.89
N ALA A 128 -11.92 -7.21 -18.40
CA ALA A 128 -11.90 -6.01 -19.25
C ALA A 128 -10.56 -5.84 -19.99
N VAL A 129 -9.43 -6.04 -19.30
CA VAL A 129 -8.10 -6.00 -19.92
C VAL A 129 -7.95 -7.12 -20.97
N GLN A 130 -8.45 -8.32 -20.67
CA GLN A 130 -8.39 -9.44 -21.61
C GLN A 130 -9.21 -9.17 -22.88
N ALA A 131 -10.38 -8.55 -22.75
CA ALA A 131 -11.20 -8.12 -23.89
C ALA A 131 -10.52 -7.03 -24.73
N GLN A 132 -9.85 -6.07 -24.10
CA GLN A 132 -9.08 -5.03 -24.80
C GLN A 132 -7.91 -5.62 -25.59
N VAL A 133 -7.19 -6.59 -25.02
CA VAL A 133 -6.09 -7.28 -25.73
C VAL A 133 -6.63 -8.06 -26.94
N GLN A 134 -7.74 -8.77 -26.81
CA GLN A 134 -8.36 -9.47 -27.96
C GLN A 134 -8.80 -8.50 -29.06
N ALA A 135 -9.41 -7.36 -28.70
CA ALA A 135 -9.80 -6.34 -29.66
C ALA A 135 -8.59 -5.74 -30.38
N HIS A 136 -7.48 -5.50 -29.67
CA HIS A 136 -6.25 -4.99 -30.26
C HIS A 136 -5.64 -5.98 -31.26
N VAL A 137 -5.59 -7.28 -30.93
CA VAL A 137 -5.09 -8.33 -31.82
C VAL A 137 -5.95 -8.44 -33.09
N GLN A 138 -7.27 -8.36 -32.97
CA GLN A 138 -8.16 -8.38 -34.14
C GLN A 138 -8.01 -7.12 -35.01
N ALA A 139 -7.86 -5.94 -34.41
CA ALA A 139 -7.62 -4.71 -35.16
C ALA A 139 -6.29 -4.75 -35.92
N GLN A 140 -5.24 -5.31 -35.30
CA GLN A 140 -3.93 -5.46 -35.94
C GLN A 140 -3.97 -6.48 -37.08
N ALA A 141 -4.73 -7.57 -36.93
CA ALA A 141 -4.96 -8.54 -38.01
C ALA A 141 -5.75 -7.93 -39.18
N ALA A 142 -6.74 -7.07 -38.92
CA ALA A 142 -7.50 -6.37 -39.95
C ALA A 142 -6.64 -5.35 -40.72
N GLN A 143 -5.76 -4.61 -40.03
CA GLN A 143 -4.80 -3.70 -40.67
C GLN A 143 -3.79 -4.46 -41.55
N ALA A 144 -3.29 -5.62 -41.09
CA ALA A 144 -2.42 -6.48 -41.90
C ALA A 144 -3.14 -7.01 -43.16
N ALA A 145 -4.44 -7.32 -43.07
CA ALA A 145 -5.23 -7.75 -44.22
C ALA A 145 -5.49 -6.61 -45.23
N GLN A 146 -5.72 -5.38 -44.77
CA GLN A 146 -5.88 -4.20 -45.64
C GLN A 146 -4.56 -3.82 -46.34
N ALA A 147 -3.43 -3.87 -45.63
CA ALA A 147 -2.11 -3.65 -46.22
C ALA A 147 -1.76 -4.70 -47.30
N ALA A 148 -2.26 -5.93 -47.16
CA ALA A 148 -2.11 -6.97 -48.17
C ALA A 148 -2.99 -6.75 -49.42
N GLN A 149 -4.11 -6.01 -49.31
CA GLN A 149 -4.96 -5.65 -50.46
C GLN A 149 -4.44 -4.41 -51.21
N GLU A 150 -3.81 -3.45 -50.54
CA GLU A 150 -3.20 -2.26 -51.20
C GLU A 150 -1.96 -2.59 -52.05
N GLN A 151 -1.36 -3.78 -51.91
CA GLN A 151 -0.28 -4.24 -52.80
C GLN A 151 -0.77 -4.96 -54.07
N VAL A 152 -2.09 -5.16 -54.27
CA VAL A 152 -2.65 -5.91 -55.41
C VAL A 152 -3.37 -5.02 -56.45
N GLN A 153 -3.44 -3.70 -56.24
CA GLN A 153 -3.81 -2.75 -57.30
C GLN A 153 -2.52 -2.20 -57.94
N PRO A 154 -1.97 -2.85 -58.98
CA PRO A 154 -2.57 -2.72 -60.31
C PRO A 154 -2.23 -3.88 -61.27
N LEU A 155 -2.98 -4.99 -61.29
CA LEU A 155 -2.86 -6.00 -62.38
C LEU A 155 -4.18 -6.68 -62.73
N GLN A 156 -5.30 -5.95 -62.70
CA GLN A 156 -6.60 -6.50 -63.05
C GLN A 156 -7.34 -5.64 -64.06
N GLU A 157 -6.67 -5.34 -65.17
CA GLU A 157 -7.32 -4.80 -66.37
C GLU A 157 -6.75 -5.47 -67.62
N ALA A 158 -6.89 -6.79 -67.70
CA ALA A 158 -6.92 -7.54 -68.95
C ALA A 158 -7.45 -8.95 -68.65
N LEU A 159 -8.16 -9.53 -69.62
CA LEU A 159 -8.69 -10.90 -69.67
C LEU A 159 -10.12 -11.06 -69.12
N VAL A 160 -11.04 -10.36 -69.80
CA VAL A 160 -12.32 -10.95 -70.19
C VAL A 160 -12.03 -11.95 -71.32
N GLU A 161 -12.79 -13.05 -71.36
CA GLU A 161 -12.78 -14.17 -72.32
C GLU A 161 -11.79 -15.30 -71.98
N ASP A 162 -12.23 -16.32 -71.25
CA ASP A 162 -12.81 -17.50 -71.90
C ASP A 162 -13.50 -18.42 -70.89
N ASN A 163 -14.61 -19.02 -71.32
CA ASN A 163 -15.54 -19.79 -70.52
C ASN A 163 -15.20 -21.28 -70.63
N HIS A 164 -14.78 -21.95 -69.54
CA HIS A 164 -14.86 -23.42 -69.44
C HIS A 164 -15.09 -23.88 -67.99
N VAL A 165 -16.22 -24.56 -67.79
CA VAL A 165 -16.67 -25.19 -66.54
C VAL A 165 -16.11 -26.61 -66.47
N ILE A 166 -15.37 -26.98 -65.41
CA ILE A 166 -15.24 -28.38 -64.94
C ILE A 166 -15.24 -28.43 -63.39
N HIS A 167 -16.04 -29.37 -62.88
CA HIS A 167 -16.38 -29.67 -61.49
C HIS A 167 -15.23 -30.23 -60.61
N VAL A 168 -15.20 -29.74 -59.36
CA VAL A 168 -15.12 -30.41 -58.04
C VAL A 168 -14.46 -31.79 -57.91
N ALA A 169 -13.46 -31.89 -57.02
CA ALA A 169 -13.39 -32.96 -56.01
C ALA A 169 -12.82 -32.40 -54.70
N LEU A 170 -13.62 -32.49 -53.65
CA LEU A 170 -13.37 -32.06 -52.27
C LEU A 170 -12.65 -33.21 -51.56
N ASP A 171 -11.51 -32.93 -50.91
CA ASP A 171 -11.10 -33.71 -49.74
C ASP A 171 -10.73 -32.78 -48.60
N THR A 172 -11.49 -32.97 -47.53
CA THR A 172 -11.44 -32.23 -46.27
C THR A 172 -10.38 -32.85 -45.37
N ASN A 173 -9.74 -31.99 -44.56
CA ASN A 173 -9.03 -32.25 -43.28
C ASN A 173 -7.56 -31.80 -43.29
N ASN A 174 -7.30 -30.52 -43.02
CA ASN A 174 -6.67 -30.06 -41.76
C ASN A 174 -6.37 -28.54 -41.86
N SER A 175 -6.68 -27.83 -40.80
CA SER A 175 -6.73 -26.36 -40.73
C SER A 175 -5.35 -25.74 -40.51
N SER A 176 -4.84 -25.02 -41.52
CA SER A 176 -3.89 -23.92 -41.32
C SER A 176 -4.00 -22.94 -42.49
N THR A 177 -4.33 -21.70 -42.18
CA THR A 177 -4.67 -20.62 -43.12
C THR A 177 -3.50 -20.23 -44.03
N LEU A 178 -3.60 -20.54 -45.33
CA LEU A 178 -2.72 -20.02 -46.37
C LEU A 178 -3.57 -19.46 -47.51
N ALA A 179 -3.57 -18.13 -47.66
CA ALA A 179 -4.22 -17.45 -48.77
C ALA A 179 -3.50 -17.83 -50.08
N THR A 180 -4.25 -18.40 -51.02
CA THR A 180 -3.78 -18.75 -52.36
C THR A 180 -4.10 -17.58 -53.29
N VAL A 181 -3.09 -17.05 -53.97
CA VAL A 181 -3.23 -16.10 -55.10
C VAL A 181 -2.64 -16.78 -56.35
N PRO A 182 -3.32 -16.80 -57.51
CA PRO A 182 -2.73 -17.31 -58.74
C PRO A 182 -1.98 -16.19 -59.47
N ILE A 183 -0.74 -16.44 -59.89
CA ILE A 183 -0.01 -15.56 -60.81
C ILE A 183 0.35 -16.37 -62.06
N THR A 184 -0.27 -16.00 -63.17
CA THR A 184 0.18 -16.29 -64.54
C THR A 184 1.50 -15.54 -64.77
N SER A 185 2.60 -16.26 -64.93
CA SER A 185 3.89 -15.72 -65.37
C SER A 185 4.37 -16.47 -66.60
N VAL A 186 4.51 -15.71 -67.68
CA VAL A 186 5.19 -16.08 -68.92
C VAL A 186 6.62 -16.55 -68.65
N ALA A 187 7.04 -17.51 -69.47
CA ALA A 187 8.32 -18.20 -69.39
C ALA A 187 9.54 -17.28 -69.15
N SER A 188 10.10 -17.38 -67.97
CA SER A 188 11.54 -17.62 -67.76
C SER A 188 11.64 -18.58 -66.59
N ALA A 189 11.63 -19.87 -66.92
CA ALA A 189 11.76 -20.95 -65.96
C ALA A 189 13.19 -20.96 -65.39
N VAL A 190 13.45 -20.11 -64.40
CA VAL A 190 14.47 -20.40 -63.39
C VAL A 190 13.72 -21.11 -62.26
N PRO A 191 13.87 -22.45 -62.11
CA PRO A 191 13.27 -23.15 -61.00
C PRO A 191 13.76 -22.54 -59.67
N PRO A 192 12.92 -22.51 -58.60
CA PRO A 192 13.38 -22.09 -57.28
C PRO A 192 14.66 -22.88 -56.96
N PRO A 193 15.71 -22.26 -56.37
CA PRO A 193 17.01 -22.90 -56.22
C PRO A 193 16.81 -24.25 -55.55
N ALA A 194 16.98 -25.33 -56.34
CA ALA A 194 16.78 -26.68 -55.87
C ALA A 194 17.69 -26.85 -54.66
N LYS A 195 17.14 -27.36 -53.54
CA LYS A 195 17.93 -27.70 -52.36
C LYS A 195 19.14 -28.50 -52.87
N PRO A 196 20.38 -28.04 -52.64
CA PRO A 196 21.54 -28.66 -53.27
C PRO A 196 21.56 -30.14 -52.95
N ALA A 197 21.95 -30.96 -53.93
CA ALA A 197 21.91 -32.41 -53.81
C ALA A 197 22.64 -32.86 -52.52
N PRO A 198 22.05 -33.73 -51.67
CA PRO A 198 22.69 -34.19 -50.45
C PRO A 198 24.08 -34.79 -50.74
N GLY A 199 25.12 -34.28 -50.07
CA GLY A 199 26.52 -34.68 -50.31
C GLY A 199 27.26 -33.87 -51.38
N SER A 200 26.59 -32.94 -52.06
CA SER A 200 27.29 -31.96 -52.92
C SER A 200 28.07 -30.93 -52.08
N GLU A 201 29.13 -30.37 -52.67
CA GLU A 201 29.96 -29.34 -52.01
C GLU A 201 29.12 -28.11 -51.60
N GLU A 202 28.14 -27.74 -52.41
CA GLU A 202 27.17 -26.67 -52.14
C GLU A 202 26.29 -26.99 -50.93
N TRP A 203 25.85 -28.25 -50.77
CA TRP A 203 25.09 -28.69 -49.60
C TRP A 203 25.92 -28.60 -48.32
N HIS A 204 27.20 -29.00 -48.37
CA HIS A 204 28.12 -28.86 -47.23
C HIS A 204 28.44 -27.39 -46.90
N ARG A 205 28.52 -26.50 -47.92
CA ARG A 205 28.69 -25.05 -47.70
C ARG A 205 27.48 -24.44 -47.02
N ILE A 206 26.28 -24.64 -47.57
CA ILE A 206 25.03 -24.09 -47.00
C ILE A 206 24.84 -24.56 -45.57
N ARG A 207 25.08 -25.85 -45.28
CA ARG A 207 24.96 -26.38 -43.92
C ARG A 207 25.93 -25.71 -42.95
N ARG A 208 27.19 -25.50 -43.35
CA ARG A 208 28.18 -24.79 -42.52
C ARG A 208 27.78 -23.34 -42.28
N ASP A 209 27.36 -22.63 -43.32
CA ASP A 209 27.00 -21.22 -43.21
C ASP A 209 25.70 -21.02 -42.43
N ASN A 210 24.72 -21.89 -42.60
CA ASN A 210 23.52 -21.91 -41.78
C ASN A 210 23.85 -22.15 -40.29
N HIS A 211 24.75 -23.10 -39.98
CA HIS A 211 25.20 -23.32 -38.61
C HIS A 211 25.92 -22.10 -38.01
N LYS A 212 26.76 -21.40 -38.80
CA LYS A 212 27.39 -20.13 -38.36
C LYS A 212 26.35 -19.05 -38.09
N GLU A 213 25.35 -18.94 -38.96
CA GLU A 213 24.28 -17.94 -38.84
C GLU A 213 23.43 -18.18 -37.58
N VAL A 214 23.09 -19.43 -37.30
CA VAL A 214 22.39 -19.81 -36.06
C VAL A 214 23.20 -19.40 -34.83
N GLU A 215 24.50 -19.69 -34.83
CA GLU A 215 25.38 -19.34 -33.71
C GLU A 215 25.59 -17.81 -33.60
N ARG A 216 25.65 -17.08 -34.72
CA ARG A 216 25.69 -15.60 -34.73
C ARG A 216 24.45 -15.01 -34.06
N ARG A 217 23.26 -15.44 -34.48
CA ARG A 217 21.98 -14.98 -33.88
C ARG A 217 21.91 -15.29 -32.38
N ARG A 218 22.35 -16.48 -31.98
CA ARG A 218 22.42 -16.85 -30.55
C ARG A 218 23.32 -15.89 -29.78
N ARG A 219 24.51 -15.58 -30.30
CA ARG A 219 25.45 -14.64 -29.67
C ARG A 219 24.87 -13.23 -29.58
N GLU A 220 24.21 -12.76 -30.63
CA GLU A 220 23.55 -11.47 -30.64
C GLU A 220 22.44 -11.38 -29.60
N ASN A 221 21.58 -12.41 -29.51
CA ASN A 221 20.54 -12.45 -28.50
C ASN A 221 21.11 -12.39 -27.06
N ILE A 222 22.19 -13.14 -26.80
CA ILE A 222 22.90 -13.08 -25.51
C ILE A 222 23.49 -11.69 -25.26
N ASN A 223 24.09 -11.07 -26.28
CA ASN A 223 24.67 -9.73 -26.15
C ASN A 223 23.61 -8.68 -25.87
N HIS A 224 22.45 -8.76 -26.53
CA HIS A 224 21.32 -7.88 -26.27
C HIS A 224 20.85 -8.03 -24.82
N GLY A 225 20.61 -9.26 -24.34
CA GLY A 225 20.20 -9.47 -22.95
C GLY A 225 21.20 -8.96 -21.91
N ILE A 226 22.51 -9.05 -22.17
CA ILE A 226 23.54 -8.49 -21.28
C ILE A 226 23.53 -6.95 -21.31
N ASN A 227 23.31 -6.35 -22.48
CA ASN A 227 23.24 -4.88 -22.60
C ASN A 227 21.97 -4.33 -21.95
N ASP A 228 20.85 -5.05 -22.02
CA ASP A 228 19.61 -4.69 -21.33
C ASP A 228 19.80 -4.71 -19.81
N LEU A 229 20.49 -5.74 -19.28
CA LEU A 229 20.89 -5.76 -17.88
C LEU A 229 21.77 -4.55 -17.52
N ALA A 230 22.76 -4.21 -18.36
CA ALA A 230 23.62 -3.05 -18.11
C ALA A 230 22.81 -1.74 -18.05
N ALA A 231 21.73 -1.59 -18.83
CA ALA A 231 20.93 -0.38 -18.83
C ALA A 231 20.14 -0.15 -17.53
N VAL A 232 19.77 -1.21 -16.81
CA VAL A 232 18.96 -1.12 -15.58
C VAL A 232 19.79 -1.11 -14.29
N ILE A 233 21.08 -1.49 -14.38
CA ILE A 233 21.98 -1.54 -13.23
C ILE A 233 22.71 -0.21 -13.10
N PRO A 234 22.73 0.40 -11.90
CA PRO A 234 23.47 1.64 -11.68
C PRO A 234 24.97 1.42 -11.87
N ASN A 235 25.63 2.38 -12.54
CA ASN A 235 27.08 2.36 -12.79
C ASN A 235 27.55 1.06 -13.46
N SER A 236 26.79 0.55 -14.43
CA SER A 236 27.18 -0.63 -15.19
C SER A 236 28.39 -0.35 -16.08
N ASP A 237 29.34 -1.29 -16.08
CA ASP A 237 30.51 -1.26 -16.94
C ASP A 237 30.22 -1.91 -18.31
N LYS A 238 31.13 -1.81 -19.29
CA LYS A 238 31.04 -2.48 -20.59
C LYS A 238 31.46 -3.96 -20.53
N ASN A 239 32.03 -4.40 -19.41
CA ASN A 239 32.51 -5.76 -19.23
C ASN A 239 31.36 -6.72 -18.89
N LYS A 240 31.11 -7.72 -19.74
CA LYS A 240 30.03 -8.72 -19.55
C LYS A 240 30.07 -9.43 -18.19
N GLY A 241 31.26 -9.79 -17.70
CA GLY A 241 31.41 -10.46 -16.41
C GLY A 241 31.16 -9.53 -15.23
N GLN A 242 31.47 -8.24 -15.38
CA GLN A 242 31.21 -7.23 -14.35
C GLN A 242 29.73 -6.85 -14.30
N ILE A 243 29.08 -6.67 -15.46
CA ILE A 243 27.63 -6.43 -15.57
C ILE A 243 26.86 -7.52 -14.82
N LEU A 244 27.19 -8.80 -15.05
CA LEU A 244 26.51 -9.91 -14.37
C LEU A 244 26.71 -9.91 -12.85
N ARG A 245 27.91 -9.57 -12.37
CA ARG A 245 28.18 -9.48 -10.92
C ARG A 245 27.45 -8.30 -10.27
N GLN A 246 27.49 -7.14 -10.91
CA GLN A 246 26.79 -5.95 -10.45
C GLN A 246 25.26 -6.16 -10.49
N ALA A 247 24.75 -6.92 -11.46
CA ALA A 247 23.33 -7.28 -11.53
C ALA A 247 22.88 -8.03 -10.28
N VAL A 248 23.63 -9.05 -9.88
CA VAL A 248 23.33 -9.85 -8.69
C VAL A 248 23.37 -8.99 -7.43
N GLN A 249 24.42 -8.18 -7.27
CA GLN A 249 24.54 -7.29 -6.13
C GLN A 249 23.41 -6.27 -6.10
N TYR A 250 23.06 -5.68 -7.24
CA TYR A 250 21.99 -4.69 -7.32
C TYR A 250 20.62 -5.28 -6.95
N ILE A 251 20.30 -6.47 -7.47
CA ILE A 251 19.07 -7.19 -7.10
C ILE A 251 19.01 -7.43 -5.59
N GLN A 252 20.11 -7.87 -4.97
CA GLN A 252 20.17 -8.06 -3.51
C GLN A 252 19.93 -6.75 -2.75
N THR A 253 20.59 -5.67 -3.16
CA THR A 253 20.41 -4.36 -2.52
C THR A 253 18.98 -3.81 -2.66
N ILE A 254 18.33 -4.01 -3.82
CA ILE A 254 16.94 -3.61 -4.00
C ILE A 254 16.01 -4.46 -3.13
N GLN A 255 16.26 -5.76 -3.02
CA GLN A 255 15.47 -6.65 -2.16
C GLN A 255 15.59 -6.24 -0.68
N GLU A 256 16.80 -5.98 -0.20
CA GLU A 256 17.04 -5.48 1.15
C GLU A 256 16.37 -4.11 1.37
N ALA A 257 16.49 -3.19 0.41
CA ALA A 257 15.81 -1.90 0.46
C ALA A 257 14.29 -2.02 0.46
N GLN A 258 13.72 -2.96 -0.32
CA GLN A 258 12.29 -3.22 -0.36
C GLN A 258 11.77 -3.74 0.98
N VAL A 259 12.49 -4.68 1.61
CA VAL A 259 12.16 -5.19 2.95
C VAL A 259 12.23 -4.06 3.96
N LYS A 260 13.30 -3.27 3.96
CA LYS A 260 13.45 -2.13 4.86
C LYS A 260 12.34 -1.09 4.68
N MET A 261 11.98 -0.76 3.44
CA MET A 261 10.90 0.18 3.14
C MET A 261 9.55 -0.33 3.65
N LEU A 262 9.32 -1.65 3.58
CA LEU A 262 8.11 -2.28 4.09
C LEU A 262 8.05 -2.24 5.64
N GLU A 263 9.17 -2.52 6.31
CA GLU A 263 9.29 -2.37 7.77
C GLU A 263 9.08 -0.91 8.21
N GLU A 264 9.68 0.05 7.51
CA GLU A 264 9.47 1.48 7.76
C GLU A 264 8.01 1.89 7.56
N ALA A 265 7.33 1.37 6.53
CA ALA A 265 5.91 1.63 6.30
C ALA A 265 5.03 1.09 7.44
N GLN A 266 5.32 -0.12 7.94
CA GLN A 266 4.62 -0.71 9.08
C GLN A 266 4.85 0.10 10.36
N ASN A 267 6.08 0.57 10.59
CA ASN A 267 6.39 1.42 11.74
C ASN A 267 5.63 2.76 11.69
N VAL A 268 5.53 3.37 10.51
CA VAL A 268 4.75 4.60 10.32
C VAL A 268 3.27 4.36 10.59
N GLU A 269 2.72 3.23 10.16
CA GLU A 269 1.33 2.85 10.44
C GLU A 269 1.10 2.65 11.94
N ALA A 270 2.00 1.96 12.64
CA ALA A 270 1.93 1.78 14.09
C ALA A 270 1.94 3.11 14.85
N VAL A 271 2.85 4.03 14.48
CA VAL A 271 2.93 5.36 15.09
C VAL A 271 1.68 6.19 14.80
N LYS A 272 1.09 6.07 13.60
CA LYS A 272 -0.17 6.74 13.27
C LYS A 272 -1.32 6.22 14.13
N PHE A 273 -1.42 4.90 14.32
CA PHE A 273 -2.43 4.30 15.17
C PHE A 273 -2.31 4.75 16.62
N GLU A 274 -1.09 4.74 17.17
CA GLU A 274 -0.82 5.23 18.53
C GLU A 274 -1.20 6.71 18.68
N ARG A 275 -0.86 7.55 17.68
CA ARG A 275 -1.26 8.97 17.66
C ARG A 275 -2.78 9.14 17.64
N GLU A 276 -3.49 8.36 16.84
CA GLU A 276 -4.95 8.43 16.76
C GLU A 276 -5.59 8.04 18.10
N GLN A 277 -5.10 6.96 18.71
CA GLN A 277 -5.53 6.54 20.05
C GLN A 277 -5.29 7.66 21.09
N ALA A 278 -4.12 8.30 21.07
CA ALA A 278 -3.82 9.41 21.96
C ALA A 278 -4.74 10.62 21.74
N LEU A 279 -5.12 10.91 20.49
CA LEU A 279 -6.08 11.97 20.18
C LEU A 279 -7.48 11.65 20.71
N VAL A 280 -7.94 10.41 20.57
CA VAL A 280 -9.22 9.96 21.14
C VAL A 280 -9.21 10.08 22.66
N ALA A 281 -8.15 9.60 23.32
CA ALA A 281 -8.01 9.70 24.77
C ALA A 281 -8.00 11.17 25.25
N LYS A 282 -7.29 12.06 24.54
CA LYS A 282 -7.30 13.50 24.81
C LYS A 282 -8.70 14.09 24.69
N ASN A 283 -9.43 13.77 23.62
CA ASN A 283 -10.79 14.30 23.42
C ASN A 283 -11.75 13.83 24.50
N LEU A 284 -11.64 12.56 24.94
CA LEU A 284 -12.42 12.03 26.04
C LEU A 284 -12.12 12.76 27.36
N ALA A 285 -10.84 12.91 27.71
CA ALA A 285 -10.43 13.63 28.91
C ALA A 285 -10.90 15.11 28.88
N GLN A 286 -10.89 15.74 27.71
CA GLN A 286 -11.40 17.10 27.53
C GLN A 286 -12.92 17.18 27.74
N ALA A 287 -13.68 16.19 27.27
CA ALA A 287 -15.12 16.11 27.50
C ALA A 287 -15.45 15.88 28.99
N GLU A 288 -14.71 15.01 29.67
CA GLU A 288 -14.82 14.81 31.12
C GLU A 288 -14.53 16.09 31.90
N LEU A 289 -13.47 16.82 31.52
CA LEU A 289 -13.15 18.10 32.13
C LEU A 289 -14.29 19.12 31.95
N GLN A 290 -14.89 19.20 30.76
CA GLN A 290 -16.05 20.08 30.53
C GLN A 290 -17.24 19.70 31.40
N ASN A 291 -17.53 18.41 31.55
CA ASN A 291 -18.59 17.93 32.43
C ASN A 291 -18.31 18.34 33.89
N LEU A 292 -17.07 18.13 34.37
CA LEU A 292 -16.69 18.49 35.72
C LEU A 292 -16.76 20.00 35.97
N ILE A 293 -16.39 20.82 34.99
CA ILE A 293 -16.54 22.28 35.04
C ILE A 293 -18.03 22.66 35.16
N ALA A 294 -18.91 22.01 34.40
CA ALA A 294 -20.34 22.26 34.46
C ALA A 294 -20.93 21.89 35.83
N GLN A 295 -20.57 20.71 36.36
CA GLN A 295 -20.97 20.26 37.69
C GLN A 295 -20.49 21.22 38.78
N HIS A 296 -19.23 21.66 38.70
CA HIS A 296 -18.68 22.62 39.66
C HIS A 296 -19.42 23.96 39.60
N ALA A 297 -19.77 24.44 38.40
CA ALA A 297 -20.54 25.67 38.23
C ALA A 297 -21.96 25.55 38.81
N GLU A 298 -22.61 24.40 38.64
CA GLU A 298 -23.92 24.12 39.23
C GLU A 298 -23.84 24.04 40.76
N LEU A 299 -22.87 23.29 41.30
CA LEU A 299 -22.68 23.17 42.73
C LEU A 299 -22.40 24.52 43.38
N LYS A 300 -21.62 25.38 42.71
CA LYS A 300 -21.37 26.76 43.15
C LYS A 300 -22.67 27.57 43.21
N ARG A 301 -23.52 27.49 42.18
CA ARG A 301 -24.83 28.16 42.19
C ARG A 301 -25.73 27.67 43.33
N ASN A 302 -25.76 26.36 43.55
CA ASN A 302 -26.54 25.77 44.65
C ASN A 302 -26.01 26.22 46.02
N TYR A 303 -24.69 26.28 46.19
CA TYR A 303 -24.08 26.80 47.40
C TYR A 303 -24.40 28.28 47.64
N ASP A 304 -24.28 29.12 46.61
CA ASP A 304 -24.60 30.55 46.70
C ASP A 304 -26.10 30.78 47.01
N ALA A 305 -26.99 29.96 46.44
CA ALA A 305 -28.42 29.99 46.75
C ALA A 305 -28.70 29.59 48.21
N LEU A 306 -28.12 28.49 48.69
CA LEU A 306 -28.30 28.01 50.06
C LEU A 306 -27.72 29.00 51.08
N ARG A 307 -26.58 29.63 50.74
CA ARG A 307 -25.97 30.70 51.53
C ARG A 307 -26.92 31.89 51.68
N LYS A 308 -27.56 32.31 50.59
CA LYS A 308 -28.55 33.40 50.61
C LYS A 308 -29.77 33.04 51.44
N GLU A 309 -30.31 31.83 51.30
CA GLU A 309 -31.43 31.36 52.12
C GLU A 309 -31.10 31.37 53.61
N PHE A 310 -29.87 30.98 53.98
CA PHE A 310 -29.40 31.04 55.36
C PHE A 310 -29.35 32.48 55.89
N ASP A 311 -28.79 33.41 55.10
CA ASP A 311 -28.71 34.83 55.48
C ASP A 311 -30.11 35.45 55.62
N ASP A 312 -31.03 35.15 54.69
CA ASP A 312 -32.44 35.60 54.72
C ASP A 312 -33.18 35.02 55.96
N ALA A 313 -32.93 33.75 56.31
CA ALA A 313 -33.51 33.11 57.49
C ALA A 313 -32.97 33.70 58.81
N GLU A 314 -31.68 34.02 58.89
CA GLU A 314 -31.06 34.72 60.01
C GLU A 314 -31.66 36.13 60.20
N GLU A 315 -31.87 36.87 59.11
CA GLU A 315 -32.57 38.16 59.16
C GLU A 315 -34.01 38.03 59.64
N ALA A 316 -34.75 37.03 59.15
CA ALA A 316 -36.12 36.76 59.59
C ALA A 316 -36.17 36.43 61.09
N ARG A 317 -35.21 35.62 61.58
CA ARG A 317 -35.09 35.26 62.99
C ARG A 317 -34.74 36.47 63.88
N LYS A 318 -33.88 37.38 63.40
CA LYS A 318 -33.59 38.65 64.11
C LYS A 318 -34.81 39.55 64.19
N LYS A 319 -35.62 39.63 63.13
CA LYS A 319 -36.88 40.40 63.11
C LYS A 319 -37.99 39.80 63.97
N GLN A 320 -37.98 38.48 64.21
CA GLN A 320 -38.97 37.79 65.05
C GLN A 320 -38.62 37.74 66.55
N ARG A 321 -37.45 38.23 66.99
CA ARG A 321 -37.17 38.40 68.42
C ARG A 321 -38.00 39.56 68.97
N PRO A 322 -38.98 39.33 69.86
CA PRO A 322 -39.77 40.40 70.45
C PRO A 322 -38.85 41.33 71.27
N ALA A 323 -39.09 42.63 71.15
CA ALA A 323 -38.51 43.65 72.00
C ALA A 323 -39.21 43.62 73.37
N ASP A 324 -38.88 42.62 74.20
CA ASP A 324 -39.18 42.63 75.62
C ASP A 324 -37.85 42.46 76.37
N GLU A 325 -37.65 43.31 77.39
CA GLU A 325 -36.42 43.54 78.19
C GLU A 325 -35.37 44.39 77.44
N GLU A 326 -35.11 45.67 77.74
CA GLU A 326 -35.27 46.53 78.94
C GLU A 326 -35.58 47.99 78.56
#